data_AF-A0A1E1WG56-F1
#
_entry.id   AF-A0A1E1WG56-F1
#
_cell.length_a   1.000
_cell.length_b   1.000
_cell.length_c   1.000
_cell.angle_alpha   90.00
_cell.angle_beta   90.00
_cell.angle_gamma   90.00
#
_symmetry.space_group_name_H-M   'P 1'
#
loop_
_entity.id
_entity.type
_entity.pdbx_description
1 polymer ?
#
loop_
_entity_poly.entity_id
_entity_poly.type
_entity_poly.pdbx_seq_one_letter_code
_entity_poly.pdbx_strand_id
1 'polypeptide(L)'
;KEPPPNLPTTVTCGVCGAVRFYRFVKQARKFGIYSCESCRKFISKMVRKEKLCQRPNGVMQCLKGEGNCIVPPVVRSQQWKLMRCTNKTRCPACWLKMCLKAFKVPPHIRTSLTTMLPPYMRASSA
;
A
#
# COMPACT_ATOMS: atom_id res chain seq x y z
N LYS A 1 -14.41 7.13 -22.47
CA LYS A 1 -13.82 6.17 -23.44
C LYS A 1 -12.87 5.26 -22.65
N GLU A 2 -13.33 4.08 -22.26
CA GLU A 2 -12.49 3.11 -21.54
C GLU A 2 -11.47 2.50 -22.51
N PRO A 3 -10.17 2.46 -22.18
CA PRO A 3 -9.17 1.86 -23.06
C PRO A 3 -9.38 0.34 -23.17
N PRO A 4 -9.01 -0.28 -24.32
CA PRO A 4 -9.19 -1.71 -24.55
C PRO A 4 -8.54 -2.56 -23.44
N PRO A 5 -9.21 -3.63 -22.96
CA PRO A 5 -8.81 -4.37 -21.75
C PRO A 5 -7.50 -5.17 -21.86
N ASN A 6 -6.93 -5.25 -23.07
CA ASN A 6 -5.79 -6.12 -23.40
C ASN A 6 -4.55 -5.36 -23.89
N LEU A 7 -4.59 -4.01 -23.91
CA LEU A 7 -3.42 -3.24 -24.30
C LEU A 7 -2.51 -3.00 -23.10
N PRO A 8 -1.20 -3.21 -23.27
CA PRO A 8 -0.29 -2.99 -22.19
C PRO A 8 -0.17 -1.48 -21.96
N THR A 9 -0.57 -1.03 -20.77
CA THR A 9 -0.64 0.39 -20.45
C THR A 9 0.24 0.72 -19.25
N THR A 10 0.71 1.96 -19.24
CA THR A 10 1.39 2.54 -18.10
C THR A 10 0.34 2.93 -17.06
N VAL A 11 0.36 2.25 -15.92
CA VAL A 11 -0.57 2.45 -14.82
C VAL A 11 0.15 3.15 -13.68
N THR A 12 -0.39 4.29 -13.26
CA THR A 12 0.06 4.98 -12.04
C THR A 12 -0.62 4.38 -10.82
N CYS A 13 0.16 3.99 -9.82
CA CYS A 13 -0.38 3.47 -8.57
C CYS A 13 -1.02 4.58 -7.74
N GLY A 14 -2.33 4.49 -7.49
CA GLY A 14 -3.05 5.45 -6.64
C GLY A 14 -2.66 5.41 -5.14
N VAL A 15 -1.76 4.53 -4.73
CA VAL A 15 -1.29 4.40 -3.33
C VAL A 15 0.06 5.07 -3.15
N CYS A 16 1.07 4.67 -3.94
CA CYS A 16 2.44 5.15 -3.77
C CYS A 16 2.93 6.03 -4.93
N GLY A 17 2.06 6.35 -5.90
CA GLY A 17 2.41 7.14 -7.08
C GLY A 17 3.32 6.43 -8.09
N ALA A 18 3.78 5.21 -7.81
CA ALA A 18 4.69 4.49 -8.70
C ALA A 18 4.02 4.19 -10.04
N VAL A 19 4.66 4.63 -11.12
CA VAL A 19 4.24 4.39 -12.50
C VAL A 19 4.82 3.05 -12.98
N ARG A 20 3.97 2.13 -13.43
CA ARG A 20 4.37 0.79 -13.86
C ARG A 20 3.63 0.34 -15.10
N PHE A 21 4.36 -0.29 -15.99
CA PHE A 21 3.80 -0.94 -17.15
C PHE A 21 3.12 -2.26 -16.75
N TYR A 22 1.87 -2.44 -17.16
CA TYR A 22 1.14 -3.68 -16.94
C TYR A 22 0.73 -4.28 -18.27
N ARG A 23 1.16 -5.53 -18.52
CA ARG A 23 0.75 -6.31 -19.68
C ARG A 23 -0.77 -6.54 -19.71
N PHE A 24 -1.38 -6.68 -18.54
CA PHE A 24 -2.83 -6.84 -18.37
C PHE A 24 -3.37 -5.83 -17.36
N VAL A 25 -4.02 -4.79 -17.86
CA VAL A 25 -4.53 -3.66 -17.05
C VAL A 25 -5.57 -4.11 -16.03
N LYS A 26 -6.38 -5.12 -16.37
CA LYS A 26 -7.35 -5.74 -15.44
C LYS A 26 -6.68 -6.28 -14.17
N GLN A 27 -5.47 -6.83 -14.26
CA GLN A 27 -4.71 -7.35 -13.10
C GLN A 27 -4.13 -6.24 -12.21
N ALA A 28 -4.05 -5.01 -12.73
CA ALA A 28 -3.56 -3.85 -11.99
C ALA A 28 -4.64 -3.24 -11.08
N ARG A 29 -5.90 -3.65 -11.22
CA ARG A 29 -7.03 -3.16 -10.44
C ARG A 29 -7.22 -4.02 -9.18
N LYS A 30 -7.27 -3.38 -8.01
CA LYS A 30 -7.60 -4.03 -6.73
C LYS A 30 -8.32 -3.05 -5.83
N PHE A 31 -9.38 -3.50 -5.15
CA PHE A 31 -10.24 -2.65 -4.30
C PHE A 31 -10.64 -1.34 -5.00
N GLY A 32 -11.14 -1.45 -6.23
CA GLY A 32 -11.67 -0.32 -6.99
C GLY A 32 -10.64 0.64 -7.62
N ILE A 33 -9.35 0.54 -7.32
CA ILE A 33 -8.32 1.44 -7.88
C ILE A 33 -7.19 0.69 -8.59
N TYR A 34 -6.45 1.42 -9.42
CA TYR A 34 -5.18 0.98 -9.97
C TYR A 34 -4.06 1.09 -8.95
N SER A 35 -3.30 0.02 -8.76
CA SER A 35 -2.22 -0.03 -7.77
C SER A 35 -1.05 -0.83 -8.31
N CYS A 36 0.16 -0.62 -7.79
CA CYS A 36 1.32 -1.42 -8.16
C CYS A 36 1.33 -2.77 -7.42
N GLU A 37 2.13 -3.72 -7.91
CA GLU A 37 2.17 -5.08 -7.36
C GLU A 37 2.59 -5.10 -5.89
N SER A 38 3.53 -4.24 -5.49
CA SER A 38 3.98 -4.12 -4.10
C SER A 38 2.82 -3.72 -3.17
N CYS A 39 2.03 -2.70 -3.54
CA CYS A 39 0.87 -2.27 -2.77
C CYS A 39 -0.23 -3.34 -2.74
N ARG A 40 -0.47 -4.03 -3.86
CA ARG A 40 -1.44 -5.13 -3.93
C ARG A 40 -1.04 -6.31 -3.05
N LYS A 41 0.22 -6.74 -3.11
CA LYS A 41 0.75 -7.83 -2.26
C LYS A 41 0.68 -7.45 -0.79
N PHE A 42 1.04 -6.21 -0.45
CA PHE A 42 0.99 -5.70 0.91
C PHE A 42 -0.42 -5.73 1.50
N ILE A 43 -1.41 -5.09 0.85
CA ILE A 43 -2.79 -5.10 1.35
C ILE A 43 -3.37 -6.52 1.41
N SER A 44 -3.05 -7.38 0.42
CA SER A 44 -3.50 -8.78 0.42
C SER A 44 -2.96 -9.56 1.62
N LYS A 45 -1.69 -9.31 1.98
CA LYS A 45 -1.06 -9.93 3.15
C LYS A 45 -1.75 -9.46 4.43
N MET A 46 -2.06 -8.17 4.55
CA MET A 46 -2.74 -7.62 5.72
C MET A 46 -4.17 -8.15 5.87
N VAL A 47 -4.93 -8.22 4.78
CA VAL A 47 -6.29 -8.79 4.79
C VAL A 47 -6.28 -10.28 5.12
N ARG A 48 -5.30 -11.06 4.63
CA ARG A 48 -5.18 -12.47 5.03
C ARG A 48 -4.82 -12.63 6.51
N LYS A 49 -3.92 -11.79 7.03
CA LYS A 49 -3.51 -11.80 8.43
C LYS A 49 -4.71 -11.54 9.35
N GLU A 50 -5.59 -10.65 8.93
CA GLU A 50 -6.85 -10.34 9.59
C GLU A 50 -7.81 -11.54 9.61
N LYS A 51 -8.09 -12.15 8.44
CA LYS A 51 -8.99 -13.31 8.32
C LYS A 51 -8.57 -14.53 9.11
N LEU A 52 -7.26 -14.72 9.31
CA LEU A 52 -6.75 -15.87 10.06
C LEU A 52 -6.95 -15.75 11.57
N CYS A 53 -7.61 -14.69 12.07
CA CYS A 53 -7.79 -14.41 13.50
C CYS A 53 -6.50 -14.50 14.32
N GLN A 54 -5.35 -14.48 13.66
CA GLN A 54 -4.07 -14.19 14.27
C GLN A 54 -4.25 -12.76 14.75
N ARG A 55 -4.60 -12.63 16.05
CA ARG A 55 -4.52 -11.38 16.79
C ARG A 55 -3.29 -10.68 16.24
N PRO A 56 -3.41 -9.48 15.66
CA PRO A 56 -2.24 -8.79 15.19
C PRO A 56 -1.38 -8.58 16.44
N ASN A 57 -0.39 -9.46 16.65
CA ASN A 57 0.49 -9.51 17.83
C ASN A 57 1.42 -8.29 17.85
N GLY A 58 0.90 -7.11 17.58
CA GLY A 58 1.66 -5.91 17.30
C GLY A 58 0.82 -4.99 16.43
N VAL A 59 0.31 -3.94 17.07
CA VAL A 59 0.07 -2.67 16.41
C VAL A 59 1.33 -2.33 15.59
N MET A 60 1.18 -2.09 14.28
CA MET A 60 2.32 -1.73 13.44
C MET A 60 2.90 -0.42 13.93
N GLN A 61 4.16 -0.42 14.37
CA GLN A 61 4.79 0.80 14.82
C GLN A 61 5.20 1.66 13.63
N CYS A 62 4.96 2.97 13.76
CA CYS A 62 5.51 3.93 12.82
C CYS A 62 7.02 4.00 13.04
N LEU A 63 7.83 3.84 12.00
CA LEU A 63 9.29 3.90 12.12
C LEU A 63 9.79 5.27 12.61
N LYS A 64 9.05 6.32 12.30
CA LYS A 64 9.35 7.70 12.73
C LYS A 64 8.52 8.14 13.94
N GLY A 65 7.55 7.34 14.39
CA GLY A 65 6.62 7.68 15.48
C GLY A 65 5.56 8.75 15.14
N GLU A 66 5.75 9.56 14.10
CA GLU A 66 4.87 10.70 13.77
C GLU A 66 3.66 10.34 12.88
N GLY A 67 3.64 9.14 12.28
CA GLY A 67 2.54 8.72 11.40
C GLY A 67 2.45 9.44 10.05
N ASN A 68 3.45 10.26 9.70
CA ASN A 68 3.52 11.04 8.46
C ASN A 68 4.79 10.75 7.63
N CYS A 69 5.32 9.53 7.73
CA CYS A 69 6.52 9.15 6.98
C CYS A 69 6.28 9.27 5.47
N ILE A 70 7.23 9.89 4.76
CA ILE A 70 7.27 9.87 3.30
C ILE A 70 7.48 8.42 2.85
N VAL A 71 6.50 7.85 2.15
CA VAL A 71 6.59 6.51 1.56
C VAL A 71 7.02 6.67 0.10
N PRO A 72 8.31 6.50 -0.23
CA PRO A 72 8.79 6.77 -1.58
C PRO A 72 8.19 5.80 -2.61
N PRO A 73 7.88 6.28 -3.83
CA PRO A 73 7.42 5.44 -4.93
C PRO A 73 8.41 4.31 -5.19
N VAL A 74 7.91 3.12 -5.53
CA VAL A 74 8.78 1.98 -5.90
C VAL A 74 9.41 2.29 -7.25
N VAL A 75 10.64 2.80 -7.27
CA VAL A 75 11.48 2.84 -8.47
C VAL A 75 12.28 1.54 -8.55
N ARG A 76 12.16 0.80 -9.65
CA ARG A 76 13.08 -0.29 -10.00
C ARG A 76 14.06 0.38 -10.94
N SER A 77 15.02 1.09 -10.37
CA SER A 77 16.14 1.65 -11.11
C SER A 77 17.39 0.97 -10.59
N GLN A 78 18.28 0.60 -11.49
CA GLN A 78 19.46 -0.26 -11.32
C GLN A 78 20.55 0.31 -10.40
N GLN A 79 20.23 1.27 -9.52
CA GLN A 79 21.16 2.03 -8.70
C GLN A 79 21.23 1.56 -7.23
N TRP A 80 20.82 0.32 -6.97
CA TRP A 80 20.82 -0.30 -5.63
C TRP A 80 22.20 -0.32 -4.93
N LYS A 81 23.28 -0.07 -5.67
CA LYS A 81 24.65 -0.09 -5.14
C LYS A 81 25.08 1.21 -4.44
N LEU A 82 24.41 2.36 -4.63
CA LEU A 82 24.87 3.64 -4.07
C LEU A 82 24.05 4.19 -2.87
N MET A 83 22.95 3.54 -2.50
CA MET A 83 22.07 3.97 -1.38
C MET A 83 22.16 3.05 -0.15
N ARG A 84 23.33 2.44 0.09
CA ARG A 84 23.58 1.54 1.23
C ARG A 84 23.80 2.22 2.59
N CYS A 85 23.46 3.50 2.73
CA CYS A 85 23.44 4.19 4.04
C CYS A 85 22.05 4.74 4.45
N THR A 86 20.96 4.38 3.75
CA THR A 86 19.60 4.69 4.22
C THR A 86 18.65 3.51 4.00
N ASN A 87 18.85 2.42 4.75
CA ASN A 87 17.84 1.39 4.97
C ASN A 87 16.64 1.96 5.76
N LYS A 88 15.99 3.02 5.26
CA LYS A 88 14.66 3.44 5.70
C LYS A 88 13.68 2.51 5.00
N THR A 89 13.49 1.32 5.56
CA THR A 89 12.37 0.44 5.22
C THR A 89 11.09 1.28 5.16
N ARG A 90 10.24 1.10 4.14
CA ARG A 90 8.97 1.84 4.08
C ARG A 90 8.23 1.60 5.39
N CYS A 91 7.80 2.67 6.05
CA CYS A 91 7.06 2.52 7.29
C CYS A 91 5.77 1.73 7.01
N PRO A 92 5.62 0.51 7.57
CA PRO A 92 4.49 -0.36 7.25
C PRO A 92 3.17 0.22 7.77
N ALA A 93 3.20 0.97 8.88
CA ALA A 93 2.04 1.70 9.39
C ALA A 93 1.58 2.82 8.44
N CYS A 94 2.50 3.70 8.00
CA CYS A 94 2.17 4.77 7.05
C CYS A 94 1.75 4.22 5.69
N TRP A 95 2.38 3.13 5.24
CA TRP A 95 2.01 2.47 3.99
C TRP A 95 0.61 1.87 4.06
N LEU A 96 0.25 1.23 5.18
CA LEU A 96 -1.12 0.76 5.38
C LEU A 96 -2.11 1.92 5.45
N LYS A 97 -1.80 3.02 6.15
CA LYS A 97 -2.64 4.22 6.17
C LYS A 97 -2.93 4.75 4.76
N MET A 98 -1.90 4.88 3.91
CA MET A 98 -2.06 5.26 2.51
C MET A 98 -2.88 4.24 1.71
N CYS A 99 -2.65 2.94 1.93
CA CYS A 99 -3.45 1.88 1.32
C CYS A 99 -4.94 2.04 1.69
N LEU A 100 -5.27 2.26 2.96
CA LEU A 100 -6.65 2.42 3.42
C LEU A 100 -7.31 3.69 2.90
N LYS A 101 -6.55 4.77 2.68
CA LYS A 101 -7.05 6.02 2.09
C LYS A 101 -7.36 5.86 0.60
N ALA A 102 -6.49 5.18 -0.14
CA ALA A 102 -6.61 5.06 -1.60
C ALA A 102 -7.46 3.86 -2.06
N PHE A 103 -7.32 2.69 -1.43
CA PHE A 103 -8.11 1.51 -1.77
C PHE A 103 -9.55 1.65 -1.29
N LYS A 104 -10.52 1.35 -2.16
CA LYS A 104 -11.93 1.18 -1.79
C LYS A 104 -12.14 -0.19 -1.15
N VAL A 105 -11.50 -0.40 -0.01
CA VAL A 105 -11.64 -1.63 0.79
C VAL A 105 -13.00 -1.62 1.48
N PRO A 106 -13.72 -2.76 1.56
CA PRO A 106 -14.97 -2.86 2.34
C PRO A 106 -14.80 -2.36 3.78
N PRO A 107 -15.82 -1.69 4.36
CA PRO A 107 -15.71 -1.03 5.66
C PRO A 107 -15.32 -1.98 6.79
N HIS A 108 -15.84 -3.22 6.82
CA HIS A 108 -15.48 -4.22 7.83
C HIS A 108 -13.97 -4.54 7.84
N ILE A 109 -13.39 -4.80 6.65
CA ILE A 109 -11.96 -5.04 6.50
C ILE A 109 -11.18 -3.77 6.84
N ARG A 110 -11.64 -2.61 6.38
CA ARG A 110 -10.97 -1.31 6.66
C ARG A 110 -10.87 -1.04 8.15
N THR A 111 -11.94 -1.26 8.91
CA THR A 111 -11.93 -1.10 10.37
C THR A 111 -10.91 -2.03 11.01
N SER A 112 -10.91 -3.30 10.64
CA SER A 112 -9.97 -4.30 11.17
C SER A 112 -8.50 -4.03 10.79
N LEU A 113 -8.25 -3.55 9.57
CA LEU A 113 -6.93 -3.07 9.17
C LEU A 113 -6.53 -1.79 9.93
N THR A 114 -7.47 -0.90 10.23
CA THR A 114 -7.23 0.33 11.00
C THR A 114 -6.87 0.01 12.44
N THR A 115 -7.45 -1.03 13.06
CA THR A 115 -7.04 -1.47 14.40
C THR A 115 -5.59 -2.00 14.43
N MET A 116 -5.01 -2.40 13.30
CA MET A 116 -3.57 -2.71 13.23
C MET A 116 -2.67 -1.48 13.22
N LEU A 117 -3.20 -0.28 12.96
CA LEU A 117 -2.45 0.97 13.07
C LEU A 117 -2.38 1.45 14.52
N PRO A 118 -1.36 2.24 14.89
CA PRO A 118 -1.29 2.88 16.20
C PRO A 118 -2.49 3.82 16.43
N PRO A 119 -3.01 3.94 17.66
CA PRO A 119 -4.17 4.79 17.97
C PRO A 119 -4.04 6.21 17.40
N TYR A 120 -2.86 6.83 17.53
CA TYR A 120 -2.56 8.16 16.99
C TYR A 120 -2.60 8.25 15.45
N MET A 121 -2.52 7.13 14.73
CA MET A 121 -2.65 7.07 13.26
C MET A 121 -4.04 6.64 12.79
N ARG A 122 -4.88 6.10 13.67
CA ARG A 122 -6.24 5.64 13.34
C ARG A 122 -7.17 6.81 12.98
N ALA A 123 -6.84 8.02 13.45
CA ALA A 123 -7.55 9.25 13.14
C ALA A 123 -6.77 10.10 12.11
N SER A 124 -7.14 9.99 10.84
CA SER A 124 -7.02 11.07 9.87
C SER A 124 -8.06 10.84 8.78
N SER A 125 -9.31 11.08 9.15
CA SER A 125 -10.41 11.28 8.22
C SER A 125 -10.87 12.72 8.40
N ALA A 126 -10.10 13.64 7.85
CA ALA A 126 -10.53 14.94 7.36
C ALA A 126 -9.54 15.32 6.25
#